data_AF-A0A257WUQ5-F1
#
_entry.id   AF-A0A257WUQ5-F1
#
_cell.length_a   1.000
_cell.length_b   1.000
_cell.length_c   1.000
_cell.angle_alpha   90.00
_cell.angle_beta   90.00
_cell.angle_gamma   90.00
#
_symmetry.space_group_name_H-M   'P 1'
#
loop_
_entity.id
_entity.type
_entity.pdbx_description
1 polymer ?
#
loop_
_entity_poly.entity_id
_entity_poly.type
_entity_poly.pdbx_seq_one_letter_code
_entity_poly.pdbx_strand_id
1 'polypeptide(L)'
;MTALPLLAAAVIACTAPKVHDGDTLRCGAQRVRLFGVDAPELRRGKTPAEPFAYEARDLLIDLTRGRVGCRIVNRDRYGRAVGRCWSSASPDLNAALIASGLVTEYRRYSKGAYSAVQAEARNAKRGQWALRK
;
A
#
# COMPACT_ATOMS: atom_id res chain seq x y z
N MET A 1 40.75 0.72 -7.69
CA MET A 1 39.63 0.48 -6.73
C MET A 1 38.55 1.52 -7.00
N THR A 2 37.61 1.23 -7.89
CA THR A 2 36.48 2.14 -8.19
C THR A 2 35.39 1.91 -7.15
N ALA A 3 35.13 2.90 -6.31
CA ALA A 3 34.00 2.88 -5.39
C ALA A 3 32.69 2.87 -6.20
N LEU A 4 31.84 1.86 -5.99
CA LEU A 4 30.47 1.87 -6.50
C LEU A 4 29.71 2.98 -5.77
N PRO A 5 29.03 3.90 -6.47
CA PRO A 5 28.19 4.88 -5.80
C PRO A 5 27.02 4.16 -5.14
N LEU A 6 26.86 4.31 -3.83
CA LEU A 6 25.60 3.96 -3.17
C LEU A 6 24.54 4.93 -3.72
N LEU A 7 23.70 4.44 -4.64
CA LEU A 7 22.44 5.09 -4.95
C LEU A 7 21.60 5.10 -3.67
N ALA A 8 21.59 6.25 -2.98
CA ALA A 8 20.68 6.45 -1.87
C ALA A 8 19.26 6.19 -2.36
N ALA A 9 18.58 5.23 -1.75
CA ALA A 9 17.19 4.94 -2.07
C ALA A 9 16.38 6.23 -1.85
N ALA A 10 15.68 6.70 -2.87
CA ALA A 10 14.87 7.90 -2.75
C ALA A 10 13.81 7.68 -1.68
N VAL A 11 13.79 8.56 -0.67
CA VAL A 11 12.76 8.58 0.37
C VAL A 11 11.84 9.77 0.11
N ILE A 12 10.55 9.50 0.03
CA ILE A 12 9.51 10.53 0.08
C ILE A 12 9.00 10.56 1.52
N ALA A 13 8.99 11.73 2.13
CA ALA A 13 8.42 11.93 3.45
C ALA A 13 7.38 13.05 3.41
N CYS A 14 6.25 12.85 4.07
CA CYS A 14 5.26 13.88 4.25
C CYS A 14 4.44 13.68 5.52
N THR A 15 3.74 14.72 5.94
CA THR A 15 2.85 14.68 7.10
C THR A 15 1.41 14.57 6.60
N ALA A 16 0.66 13.61 7.13
CA ALA A 16 -0.74 13.38 6.80
C ALA A 16 -1.02 13.37 5.28
N PRO A 17 -0.42 12.44 4.50
CA PRO A 17 -0.70 12.33 3.08
C PRO A 17 -2.20 12.22 2.81
N LYS A 18 -2.65 12.81 1.69
CA LYS A 18 -4.00 12.51 1.21
C LYS A 18 -4.04 11.07 0.69
N VAL A 19 -5.04 10.32 1.12
CA VAL A 19 -5.30 8.96 0.64
C VAL A 19 -6.31 9.01 -0.49
N HIS A 20 -5.97 8.41 -1.64
CA HIS A 20 -6.86 8.38 -2.80
C HIS A 20 -7.78 7.15 -2.78
N ASP A 21 -7.20 5.98 -2.55
CA ASP A 21 -7.81 4.65 -2.51
C ASP A 21 -7.01 3.78 -1.51
N GLY A 22 -7.31 2.48 -1.43
CA GLY A 22 -6.65 1.57 -0.49
C GLY A 22 -5.17 1.26 -0.77
N ASP A 23 -4.55 1.86 -1.80
CA ASP A 23 -3.12 1.63 -2.10
C ASP A 23 -2.33 2.86 -2.58
N THR A 24 -2.95 4.05 -2.64
CA THR A 24 -2.32 5.26 -3.18
C THR A 24 -2.33 6.41 -2.18
N LEU A 25 -1.12 6.92 -1.89
CA LEU A 25 -0.87 8.13 -1.11
C LEU A 25 -0.50 9.31 -2.00
N ARG A 26 -0.82 10.52 -1.56
CA ARG A 26 -0.39 11.77 -2.16
C ARG A 26 0.33 12.65 -1.14
N CYS A 27 1.65 12.78 -1.33
CA CYS A 27 2.52 13.70 -0.61
C CYS A 27 2.73 14.96 -1.47
N GLY A 28 1.87 15.97 -1.31
CA GLY A 28 1.91 17.18 -2.12
C GLY A 28 1.70 16.89 -3.62
N ALA A 29 2.71 17.18 -4.44
CA ALA A 29 2.69 16.88 -5.88
C ALA A 29 3.02 15.40 -6.19
N GLN A 30 3.64 14.68 -5.26
CA GLN A 30 4.08 13.31 -5.48
C GLN A 30 2.96 12.31 -5.16
N ARG A 31 2.74 11.38 -6.09
CA ARG A 31 1.88 10.22 -5.90
C ARG A 31 2.74 8.99 -5.62
N VAL A 32 2.40 8.27 -4.55
CA VAL A 32 3.07 7.04 -4.13
C VAL A 32 2.05 5.91 -4.14
N ARG A 33 2.27 4.90 -5.00
CA ARG A 33 1.57 3.62 -4.92
C ARG A 33 2.31 2.70 -3.96
N LEU A 34 1.58 2.03 -3.09
CA LEU A 34 2.14 1.06 -2.17
C LEU A 34 2.64 -0.16 -2.94
N PHE A 35 3.92 -0.47 -2.75
CA PHE A 35 4.58 -1.65 -3.31
C PHE A 35 3.85 -2.94 -2.90
N GLY A 36 3.48 -3.76 -3.89
CA GLY A 36 2.93 -5.09 -3.66
C GLY A 36 1.53 -5.12 -3.07
N VAL A 37 0.81 -3.99 -3.03
CA VAL A 37 -0.57 -3.91 -2.58
C VAL A 37 -1.49 -3.80 -3.80
N ASP A 38 -2.58 -4.56 -3.78
CA ASP A 38 -3.70 -4.47 -4.71
C ASP A 38 -4.98 -4.25 -3.90
N ALA A 39 -5.50 -3.03 -3.95
CA ALA A 39 -6.69 -2.63 -3.22
C ALA A 39 -7.94 -2.65 -4.11
N PRO A 40 -9.12 -2.95 -3.56
CA PRO A 40 -10.38 -2.82 -4.30
C PRO A 40 -10.62 -1.38 -4.76
N GLU A 41 -11.13 -1.22 -5.97
CA GLU A 41 -11.32 0.07 -6.62
C GLU A 41 -12.53 0.83 -6.06
N LEU A 42 -12.35 2.13 -5.85
CA LEU A 42 -13.44 3.02 -5.45
C LEU A 42 -14.40 3.32 -6.61
N ARG A 43 -15.58 3.86 -6.28
CA ARG A 43 -16.60 4.25 -7.27
C ARG A 43 -16.01 5.21 -8.30
N ARG A 44 -16.22 4.91 -9.60
CA ARG A 44 -15.81 5.75 -10.73
C ARG A 44 -16.98 6.03 -11.66
N GLY A 45 -17.55 7.23 -11.55
CA GLY A 45 -18.74 7.62 -12.34
C GLY A 45 -19.92 6.72 -12.02
N LYS A 46 -20.36 5.93 -13.01
CA LYS A 46 -21.45 4.94 -12.88
C LYS A 46 -20.98 3.57 -12.38
N THR A 47 -19.67 3.30 -12.38
CA THR A 47 -19.11 2.03 -11.86
C THR A 47 -19.12 2.07 -10.34
N PRO A 48 -19.83 1.14 -9.65
CA PRO A 48 -19.88 1.10 -8.19
C PRO A 48 -18.49 0.78 -7.60
N ALA A 49 -18.30 1.09 -6.32
CA ALA A 49 -17.10 0.67 -5.61
C ALA A 49 -17.09 -0.86 -5.46
N GLU A 50 -15.90 -1.45 -5.52
CA GLU A 50 -15.71 -2.86 -5.21
C GLU A 50 -15.91 -3.11 -3.71
N PRO A 51 -16.29 -4.33 -3.29
CA PRO A 51 -16.38 -4.68 -1.87
C PRO A 51 -15.09 -4.36 -1.12
N PHE A 52 -15.20 -3.82 0.09
CA PHE A 52 -14.09 -3.41 0.97
C PHE A 52 -13.25 -2.21 0.48
N ALA A 53 -13.58 -1.56 -0.64
CA ALA A 53 -12.79 -0.44 -1.16
C ALA A 53 -12.71 0.75 -0.19
N TYR A 54 -13.82 1.09 0.47
CA TYR A 54 -13.86 2.21 1.42
C TYR A 54 -13.14 1.86 2.72
N GLU A 55 -13.32 0.63 3.22
CA GLU A 55 -12.67 0.12 4.42
C GLU A 55 -11.15 0.06 4.24
N ALA A 56 -10.66 -0.38 3.07
CA ALA A 56 -9.23 -0.36 2.74
C ALA A 56 -8.66 1.07 2.73
N ARG A 57 -9.38 2.02 2.11
CA ARG A 57 -9.01 3.43 2.09
C ARG A 57 -8.97 4.02 3.50
N ASP A 58 -9.99 3.74 4.31
CA ASP A 58 -10.13 4.33 5.65
C ASP A 58 -9.08 3.77 6.61
N LEU A 59 -8.74 2.47 6.51
CA LEU A 59 -7.59 1.90 7.22
C LEU A 59 -6.28 2.60 6.82
N LEU A 60 -6.06 2.86 5.53
CA LEU A 60 -4.86 3.58 5.10
C LEU A 60 -4.85 5.03 5.62
N ILE A 61 -5.99 5.71 5.70
CA ILE A 61 -6.11 7.04 6.34
C ILE A 61 -5.65 6.95 7.79
N ASP A 62 -6.16 5.97 8.54
CA ASP A 62 -5.84 5.81 9.96
C ASP A 62 -4.36 5.53 10.21
N LEU A 63 -3.76 4.66 9.38
CA LEU A 63 -2.33 4.36 9.43
C LEU A 63 -1.45 5.55 9.05
N THR A 64 -1.99 6.60 8.44
CA THR A 64 -1.23 7.72 7.87
C THR A 64 -1.59 9.09 8.43
N ARG A 65 -2.31 9.17 9.56
CA ARG A 65 -2.65 10.46 10.23
C ARG A 65 -1.44 11.33 10.61
N GLY A 66 -0.24 10.75 10.72
CA GLY A 66 0.99 11.42 11.14
C GLY A 66 2.04 11.55 10.04
N ARG A 67 3.32 11.59 10.45
CA ARG A 67 4.45 11.54 9.51
C ARG A 67 4.52 10.16 8.85
N VAL A 68 4.63 10.15 7.53
CA VAL A 68 4.80 8.96 6.70
C VAL A 68 6.11 9.08 5.94
N GLY A 69 6.90 8.02 5.97
CA GLY A 69 8.06 7.85 5.11
C GLY A 69 7.79 6.73 4.11
N CYS A 70 8.27 6.89 2.89
CA CYS A 70 8.16 5.91 1.81
C CYS A 70 9.49 5.75 1.11
N ARG A 71 10.07 4.55 1.18
CA ARG A 71 11.27 4.19 0.44
C ARG A 71 10.84 3.73 -0.95
N ILE A 72 11.28 4.46 -1.96
CA ILE A 72 10.90 4.20 -3.35
C ILE A 72 11.72 3.03 -3.88
N VAL A 73 11.02 2.06 -4.46
CA VAL A 73 11.61 0.83 -5.02
C VAL A 73 11.42 0.73 -6.53
N ASN A 74 10.49 1.50 -7.10
CA ASN A 74 10.28 1.56 -8.54
C ASN A 74 9.48 2.82 -8.94
N ARG A 75 9.29 3.01 -10.24
CA ARG A 75 8.26 3.88 -10.83
C ARG A 75 7.36 3.05 -11.73
N ASP A 76 6.06 3.29 -11.67
CA ASP A 76 5.13 2.60 -12.57
C ASP A 76 5.01 3.31 -13.93
N ARG A 77 4.31 2.66 -14.87
CA ARG A 77 4.06 3.17 -16.23
C ARG A 77 3.31 4.52 -16.29
N TYR A 78 2.70 4.96 -15.18
CA TYR A 78 1.99 6.23 -15.08
C TYR A 78 2.85 7.31 -14.41
N GLY A 79 4.13 7.01 -14.14
CA GLY A 79 5.07 7.92 -13.49
C GLY A 79 4.92 8.02 -11.96
N ARG A 80 4.04 7.22 -11.34
CA ARG A 80 3.92 7.20 -9.88
C ARG A 80 5.17 6.58 -9.27
N ALA A 81 5.59 7.11 -8.13
CA ALA A 81 6.56 6.41 -7.31
C ALA A 81 5.90 5.16 -6.71
N VAL A 82 6.62 4.04 -6.67
CA VAL A 82 6.18 2.80 -6.02
C VAL A 82 7.06 2.58 -4.81
N GLY A 83 6.47 2.47 -3.62
CA GLY A 83 7.24 2.50 -2.37
C GLY A 83 6.73 1.59 -1.27
N ARG A 84 7.65 1.23 -0.38
CA ARG A 84 7.34 0.65 0.93
C ARG A 84 7.27 1.77 1.94
N CYS A 85 6.14 1.89 2.62
CA CYS A 85 5.86 3.03 3.49
C CYS A 85 5.74 2.60 4.95
N TRP A 86 6.06 3.53 5.85
CA TRP A 86 5.97 3.36 7.29
C TRP A 86 5.47 4.66 7.94
N SER A 87 4.91 4.52 9.13
CA SER A 87 4.50 5.63 10.00
C SER A 87 4.76 5.27 11.46
N SER A 88 4.37 6.14 12.39
CA SER A 88 4.35 5.79 13.82
C SER A 88 3.31 4.72 14.17
N ALA A 89 2.29 4.52 13.33
CA ALA A 89 1.24 3.52 13.56
C ALA A 89 1.64 2.13 13.08
N SER A 90 2.48 2.03 12.05
CA SER A 90 3.03 0.74 11.59
C SER A 90 4.38 0.91 10.90
N PRO A 91 5.36 0.02 11.20
CA PRO A 91 6.66 0.00 10.53
C PRO A 91 6.58 -0.49 9.07
N ASP A 92 5.48 -1.13 8.67
CA ASP A 92 5.21 -1.54 7.29
C ASP A 92 3.72 -1.39 7.00
N LEU A 93 3.34 -0.28 6.35
CA LEU A 93 1.96 0.02 5.99
C LEU A 93 1.42 -0.98 4.96
N ASN A 94 2.29 -1.43 4.05
CA ASN A 94 1.93 -2.36 2.99
C ASN A 94 1.52 -3.72 3.60
N ALA A 95 2.33 -4.23 4.53
CA ALA A 95 2.03 -5.44 5.27
C ALA A 95 0.78 -5.27 6.16
N ALA A 96 0.64 -4.15 6.86
CA ALA A 96 -0.51 -3.90 7.73
C ALA A 96 -1.84 -3.93 6.97
N LEU A 97 -1.90 -3.31 5.77
CA LEU A 97 -3.07 -3.39 4.92
C LEU A 97 -3.35 -4.84 4.49
N ILE A 98 -2.35 -5.59 4.02
CA ILE A 98 -2.56 -7.00 3.61
C ILE A 98 -3.00 -7.87 4.79
N ALA A 99 -2.44 -7.64 5.99
CA ALA A 99 -2.77 -8.37 7.22
C ALA A 99 -4.22 -8.15 7.69
N SER A 100 -4.84 -7.01 7.31
CA SER A 100 -6.25 -6.74 7.57
C SER A 100 -7.20 -7.61 6.73
N GLY A 101 -6.72 -8.16 5.61
CA GLY A 101 -7.55 -8.85 4.62
C GLY A 101 -8.43 -7.95 3.77
N LEU A 102 -8.34 -6.62 3.90
CA LEU A 102 -9.09 -5.66 3.07
C LEU A 102 -8.49 -5.47 1.67
N VAL A 103 -7.20 -5.77 1.51
CA VAL A 103 -6.46 -5.72 0.24
C VAL A 103 -5.75 -7.06 0.01
N THR A 104 -5.26 -7.29 -1.21
CA THR A 104 -4.45 -8.47 -1.52
C THR A 104 -3.00 -8.11 -1.82
N GLU A 105 -2.12 -9.11 -1.74
CA GLU A 105 -0.78 -9.01 -2.26
C GLU A 105 -0.80 -8.99 -3.81
N TYR A 106 -0.23 -7.95 -4.40
CA TYR A 106 0.00 -7.91 -5.84
C TYR A 106 1.26 -8.71 -6.23
N ARG A 107 1.13 -10.04 -6.24
CA ARG A 107 2.26 -10.99 -6.37
C ARG A 107 3.11 -10.80 -7.63
N ARG A 108 2.52 -10.32 -8.73
CA ARG A 108 3.22 -10.01 -9.99
C ARG A 108 4.43 -9.10 -9.76
N TYR A 109 4.27 -8.09 -8.89
CA TYR A 109 5.29 -7.10 -8.58
C TYR A 109 6.00 -7.35 -7.25
N SER A 110 5.30 -7.85 -6.23
CA SER A 110 5.92 -8.12 -4.93
C SER A 110 6.88 -9.32 -4.93
N LYS A 111 6.71 -10.23 -5.90
CA LYS A 111 7.42 -11.53 -5.96
C LYS A 111 7.24 -12.37 -4.69
N GLY A 112 6.10 -12.24 -4.02
CA GLY A 112 5.78 -13.00 -2.81
C GLY A 112 6.26 -12.38 -1.50
N ALA A 113 6.74 -11.12 -1.53
CA ALA A 113 7.22 -10.42 -0.35
C ALA A 113 6.22 -10.34 0.83
N TYR A 114 4.92 -10.49 0.56
CA TYR A 114 3.86 -10.46 1.59
C TYR A 114 3.02 -11.76 1.62
N SER A 115 3.50 -12.84 0.99
CA SER A 115 2.72 -14.07 0.88
C SER A 115 2.41 -14.70 2.23
N ALA A 116 3.34 -14.66 3.19
CA ALA A 116 3.11 -15.15 4.55
C ALA A 116 2.04 -14.31 5.27
N VAL A 117 2.12 -12.97 5.16
CA VAL A 117 1.15 -12.04 5.76
C VAL A 117 -0.26 -12.28 5.20
N GLN A 118 -0.38 -12.45 3.88
CA GLN A 118 -1.67 -12.76 3.27
C GLN A 118 -2.20 -14.13 3.68
N ALA A 119 -1.33 -15.15 3.79
CA ALA A 119 -1.73 -16.48 4.24
C ALA A 119 -2.28 -16.45 5.67
N GLU A 120 -1.67 -15.67 6.56
CA GLU A 120 -2.18 -15.46 7.92
C GLU A 120 -3.56 -14.79 7.91
N ALA A 121 -3.74 -13.71 7.13
CA ALA A 121 -5.04 -13.04 7.00
C ALA A 121 -6.14 -13.98 6.46
N ARG A 122 -5.79 -14.88 5.54
CA ARG A 122 -6.69 -15.92 5.02
C ARG A 122 -7.06 -16.94 6.07
N ASN A 123 -6.08 -17.49 6.78
CA ASN A 123 -6.30 -18.49 7.83
C ASN A 123 -7.16 -17.92 8.96
N ALA A 124 -6.95 -16.64 9.30
CA ALA A 124 -7.74 -15.92 10.28
C ALA A 124 -9.09 -15.40 9.73
N LYS A 125 -9.45 -15.70 8.47
CA LYS A 125 -10.70 -15.29 7.82
C LYS A 125 -11.00 -13.79 7.95
N ARG A 126 -9.98 -12.94 7.80
CA ARG A 126 -10.13 -11.47 7.93
C ARG A 126 -10.61 -10.82 6.64
N GLY A 127 -11.37 -9.73 6.77
CA GLY A 127 -11.81 -8.92 5.64
C GLY A 127 -12.48 -9.75 4.54
N GLN A 128 -11.96 -9.63 3.31
CA GLN A 128 -12.50 -10.36 2.15
C GLN A 128 -12.42 -11.90 2.27
N TRP A 129 -11.57 -12.42 3.17
CA TRP A 129 -11.42 -13.85 3.40
C TRP A 129 -12.51 -14.44 4.30
N ALA A 130 -13.31 -13.61 4.98
CA ALA A 130 -14.43 -14.06 5.80
C ALA A 130 -15.59 -14.64 4.96
N LEU A 131 -15.73 -14.17 3.72
CA LEU A 131 -16.90 -14.41 2.86
C LEU A 131 -16.71 -15.57 1.88
N ARG A 132 -15.51 -16.17 1.82
CA ARG A 132 -15.23 -17.30 0.91
C ARG A 132 -15.43 -18.61 1.67
N LYS A 133 -16.55 -19.28 1.39
CA LYS A 133 -16.66 -20.73 1.53
C LYS A 133 -15.96 -21.40 0.34
#